data_AF-A0A8S3FD44-F1
#
_entry.id   AF-A0A8S3FD44-F1
#
_cell.length_a   1.000
_cell.length_b   1.000
_cell.length_c   1.000
_cell.angle_alpha   90.00
_cell.angle_beta   90.00
_cell.angle_gamma   90.00
#
_symmetry.space_group_name_H-M   'P 1'
#
loop_
_entity.id
_entity.type
_entity.pdbx_description
1 polymer ?
#
loop_
_entity_poly.entity_id
_entity_poly.type
_entity_poly.pdbx_seq_one_letter_code
_entity_poly.pdbx_strand_id
1 'polypeptide(L)'
;MKISRSSADQRTGRAGRTAPGHCIRLYTLDDLIRQDIEPAILRSSLDLVTLQIICLQLNPRKFPFIDPPDATILEASFNLLEELSCIDTDHVITRRGQLFSELSFDPRYSAFLVDTYLEHGPMLDLIATVVAILVTPGFRSDMIGALQEEKDAARNRIIDGAKNNDSDLLCLVSIFRDWCSAGQIDPVTRQCKICHVPSAKESSCACCRAAYSLTRLLNNRSLCVIENIYEATIKALTSPRWDLSPGSLVDREDSDILGDNLLKHFPERYGHIL
;
A
#
# COMPACT_ATOMS: atom_id res chain seq x y z
N MET A 1 10.37 14.64 -17.51
CA MET A 1 9.52 13.43 -17.55
C MET A 1 9.16 13.17 -19.01
N LYS A 2 9.66 12.08 -19.60
CA LYS A 2 9.30 11.69 -20.97
C LYS A 2 7.99 10.91 -20.92
N ILE A 3 7.03 11.25 -21.77
CA ILE A 3 5.73 10.57 -21.89
C ILE A 3 5.67 9.88 -23.26
N SER A 4 4.94 8.77 -23.37
CA SER A 4 4.78 8.14 -24.68
C SER A 4 3.99 9.02 -25.64
N ARG A 5 4.16 8.73 -26.94
CA ARG A 5 3.39 9.36 -28.01
C ARG A 5 1.89 9.22 -27.81
N SER A 6 1.42 8.01 -27.49
CA SER A 6 0.00 7.77 -27.20
C SER A 6 -0.53 8.64 -26.05
N SER A 7 0.24 8.80 -24.97
CA SER A 7 -0.14 9.69 -23.86
C SER A 7 -0.15 11.17 -24.28
N ALA A 8 0.83 11.62 -25.08
CA ALA A 8 0.89 12.97 -25.61
C ALA A 8 -0.31 13.30 -26.53
N ASP A 9 -0.70 12.36 -27.38
CA ASP A 9 -1.84 12.50 -28.28
C ASP A 9 -3.16 12.48 -27.50
N GLN A 10 -3.28 11.65 -26.45
CA GLN A 10 -4.43 11.68 -25.55
C GLN A 10 -4.58 13.05 -24.84
N ARG A 11 -3.47 13.65 -24.39
CA ARG A 11 -3.48 15.01 -23.80
C ARG A 11 -3.89 16.07 -24.82
N THR A 12 -3.44 15.93 -26.06
CA THR A 12 -3.83 16.81 -27.17
C THR A 12 -5.34 16.72 -27.43
N GLY A 13 -5.89 15.51 -27.48
CA GLY A 13 -7.32 15.27 -27.71
C GLY A 13 -8.23 15.83 -26.60
N ARG A 14 -7.74 15.98 -25.37
CA ARG A 14 -8.52 16.62 -24.29
C ARG A 14 -8.85 18.08 -24.56
N ALA A 15 -7.97 18.81 -25.25
CA ALA A 15 -8.17 20.22 -25.55
C ALA A 15 -9.28 20.47 -26.60
N GLY A 16 -9.58 19.47 -27.43
CA GLY A 16 -10.57 19.57 -28.53
C GLY A 16 -11.96 19.03 -28.22
N ARG A 17 -12.30 18.74 -26.95
CA ARG A 17 -13.56 18.03 -26.60
C ARG A 17 -14.84 18.83 -26.84
N THR A 18 -14.78 20.15 -26.71
CA THR A 18 -15.97 21.03 -26.76
C THR A 18 -15.90 22.00 -27.93
N ALA A 19 -14.71 22.47 -28.27
CA ALA A 19 -14.43 23.41 -29.34
C ALA A 19 -12.96 23.24 -29.77
N PRO A 20 -12.53 23.82 -30.90
CA PRO A 20 -11.11 23.85 -31.26
C PRO A 20 -10.27 24.43 -30.12
N GLY A 21 -9.28 23.67 -29.67
CA GLY A 21 -8.41 24.03 -28.56
C GLY A 21 -6.93 23.88 -28.92
N HIS A 22 -6.06 24.50 -28.14
CA HIS A 22 -4.62 24.47 -28.36
C HIS A 22 -3.94 23.57 -27.31
N CYS A 23 -3.00 22.73 -27.75
CA CYS A 23 -2.16 21.94 -26.85
C CYS A 23 -0.70 22.37 -27.02
N ILE A 24 -0.12 22.97 -25.99
CA ILE A 24 1.28 23.42 -25.99
C ILE A 24 2.14 22.28 -25.43
N ARG A 25 3.09 21.79 -26.24
CA ARG A 25 4.06 20.75 -25.85
C ARG A 25 5.37 21.45 -25.45
N LEU A 26 5.81 21.25 -24.20
CA LEU A 26 7.05 21.86 -23.65
C LEU A 26 8.30 21.00 -23.92
N TYR A 27 8.31 20.27 -25.02
CA TYR A 27 9.39 19.37 -25.43
C TYR A 27 9.52 19.36 -26.95
N THR A 28 10.68 18.95 -27.45
CA THR A 28 10.96 18.93 -28.89
C THR A 28 10.28 17.76 -29.58
N LEU A 29 10.11 17.83 -30.91
CA LEU A 29 9.55 16.72 -31.69
C LEU A 29 10.43 15.46 -31.60
N ASP A 30 11.75 15.61 -31.48
CA ASP A 30 12.68 14.48 -31.35
C ASP A 30 12.50 13.73 -30.03
N ASP A 31 12.09 14.42 -28.96
CA ASP A 31 11.76 13.79 -27.68
C ASP A 31 10.47 12.95 -27.72
N LEU A 32 9.61 13.17 -28.73
CA LEU A 32 8.36 12.41 -28.95
C LEU A 32 8.62 11.04 -29.62
N ILE A 33 9.83 10.82 -30.18
CA ILE A 33 10.14 9.67 -31.05
C ILE A 33 10.28 8.35 -30.27
N ARG A 34 10.46 8.37 -28.94
CA ARG A 34 10.67 7.14 -28.16
C ARG A 34 9.40 6.50 -27.63
N GLN A 35 9.12 5.34 -28.25
CA GLN A 35 8.57 4.06 -27.78
C GLN A 35 7.22 4.07 -27.04
N ASP A 36 6.37 3.11 -27.43
CA ASP A 36 5.21 2.69 -26.67
C ASP A 36 5.59 2.46 -25.20
N ILE A 37 4.69 2.80 -24.28
CA ILE A 37 4.93 2.52 -22.86
C ILE A 37 4.99 1.01 -22.74
N GLU A 38 6.11 0.49 -22.27
CA GLU A 38 6.25 -0.92 -21.93
C GLU A 38 5.11 -1.31 -20.96
N PRO A 39 4.32 -2.36 -21.30
CA PRO A 39 3.17 -2.79 -20.52
C PRO A 39 3.48 -2.94 -19.03
N ALA A 40 2.52 -2.58 -18.17
CA ALA A 40 2.71 -2.65 -16.71
C ALA A 40 3.03 -4.07 -16.21
N ILE A 41 2.56 -5.10 -16.93
CA ILE A 41 2.85 -6.52 -16.67
C ILE A 41 4.33 -6.87 -16.84
N LEU A 42 5.08 -6.10 -17.64
CA LEU A 42 6.52 -6.28 -17.82
C LEU A 42 7.35 -5.46 -16.81
N ARG A 43 6.69 -4.62 -16.00
CA ARG A 43 7.35 -3.66 -15.09
C ARG A 43 7.06 -3.88 -13.61
N SER A 44 6.14 -4.79 -13.28
CA SER A 44 5.64 -5.02 -11.92
C SER A 44 5.78 -6.50 -11.55
N SER A 45 5.84 -6.81 -10.26
CA SER A 45 5.77 -8.21 -9.79
C SER A 45 4.49 -8.87 -10.34
N LEU A 46 4.64 -10.09 -10.86
CA LEU A 46 3.55 -10.93 -11.34
C LEU A 46 2.98 -11.82 -10.23
N ASP A 47 3.50 -11.74 -9.00
CA ASP A 47 3.21 -12.70 -7.94
C ASP A 47 1.72 -12.65 -7.55
N LEU A 48 1.19 -11.44 -7.32
CA LEU A 48 -0.23 -11.25 -7.02
C LEU A 48 -1.14 -11.64 -8.20
N VAL A 49 -0.76 -11.29 -9.43
CA VAL A 49 -1.57 -11.63 -10.62
C VAL A 49 -1.60 -13.14 -10.83
N THR A 50 -0.46 -13.80 -10.69
CA THR A 50 -0.32 -15.26 -10.79
C THR A 50 -1.17 -15.93 -9.72
N LEU A 51 -1.08 -15.47 -8.46
CA LEU A 51 -1.92 -15.97 -7.38
C LEU A 51 -3.42 -15.82 -7.69
N GLN A 52 -3.85 -14.64 -8.15
CA GLN A 52 -5.26 -14.38 -8.50
C GLN A 52 -5.76 -15.29 -9.63
N ILE A 53 -4.95 -15.53 -10.66
CA ILE A 53 -5.31 -16.46 -11.75
C ILE A 53 -5.47 -17.89 -11.22
N ILE A 54 -4.56 -18.33 -10.34
CA ILE A 54 -4.64 -19.66 -9.70
C ILE A 54 -5.87 -19.75 -8.78
N CYS A 55 -6.21 -18.69 -8.02
CA CYS A 55 -7.44 -18.62 -7.23
C CYS A 55 -8.70 -18.83 -8.08
N LEU A 56 -8.69 -18.33 -9.31
CA LEU A 56 -9.77 -18.50 -10.29
C LEU A 56 -9.76 -19.89 -10.96
N GLN A 57 -8.89 -20.81 -10.51
CA GLN A 57 -8.71 -22.16 -11.07
C GLN A 57 -8.30 -22.14 -12.55
N LEU A 58 -7.60 -21.08 -12.96
CA LEU A 58 -7.02 -20.95 -14.29
C LEU A 58 -5.53 -21.26 -14.24
N ASN A 59 -4.96 -21.67 -15.38
CA ASN A 59 -3.53 -21.92 -15.49
C ASN A 59 -2.83 -20.66 -16.03
N PRO A 60 -1.99 -19.96 -15.22
CA PRO A 60 -1.25 -18.77 -15.67
C PRO A 60 -0.41 -19.00 -16.93
N ARG A 61 0.19 -20.18 -17.11
CA ARG A 61 1.02 -20.51 -18.28
C ARG A 61 0.21 -20.59 -19.59
N LYS A 62 -1.10 -20.83 -19.49
CA LYS A 62 -2.02 -20.90 -20.64
C LYS A 62 -2.96 -19.69 -20.71
N PHE A 63 -2.78 -18.72 -19.82
CA PHE A 63 -3.66 -17.57 -19.76
C PHE A 63 -3.42 -16.67 -20.98
N PRO A 64 -4.48 -16.22 -21.68
CA PRO A 64 -4.34 -15.43 -22.90
C PRO A 64 -4.03 -13.96 -22.57
N PHE A 65 -2.81 -13.68 -22.10
CA PHE A 65 -2.32 -12.32 -21.91
C PHE A 65 -2.29 -11.57 -23.25
N ILE A 66 -2.64 -10.28 -23.23
CA ILE A 66 -2.52 -9.40 -24.40
C ILE A 66 -1.05 -9.29 -24.80
N ASP A 67 -0.20 -9.02 -23.81
CA ASP A 67 1.26 -9.05 -23.91
C ASP A 67 1.76 -10.09 -22.89
N PRO A 68 2.15 -11.30 -23.34
CA PRO A 68 2.57 -12.36 -22.42
C PRO A 68 3.87 -11.97 -21.70
N PRO A 69 3.95 -12.18 -20.38
CA PRO A 69 5.19 -11.98 -19.65
C PRO A 69 6.25 -13.01 -20.07
N ASP A 70 7.52 -12.71 -19.77
CA ASP A 70 8.60 -13.68 -19.93
C ASP A 70 8.32 -14.91 -19.05
N ALA A 71 8.48 -16.10 -19.63
CA ALA A 71 8.28 -17.36 -18.93
C ALA A 71 9.15 -17.46 -17.66
N THR A 72 10.37 -16.92 -17.70
CA THR A 72 11.28 -16.90 -16.54
C THR A 72 10.70 -16.11 -15.36
N ILE A 73 10.03 -14.99 -15.62
CA ILE A 73 9.37 -14.18 -14.57
C ILE A 73 8.17 -14.94 -14.02
N LEU A 74 7.39 -15.58 -14.89
CA LEU A 74 6.24 -16.39 -14.46
C LEU A 74 6.68 -17.57 -13.58
N GLU A 75 7.74 -18.28 -13.95
CA GLU A 75 8.31 -19.37 -13.14
C GLU A 75 8.87 -18.85 -11.80
N ALA A 76 9.50 -17.67 -11.79
CA ALA A 76 9.94 -17.05 -10.54
C ALA A 76 8.76 -16.76 -9.60
N SER A 77 7.62 -16.31 -10.14
CA SER A 77 6.39 -16.13 -9.36
C SER A 77 5.83 -17.46 -8.83
N PHE A 78 5.84 -18.54 -9.61
CA PHE A 78 5.45 -19.87 -9.11
C PHE A 78 6.33 -20.32 -7.94
N ASN A 79 7.66 -20.21 -8.10
CA ASN A 79 8.62 -20.58 -7.05
C ASN A 79 8.38 -19.79 -5.76
N LEU A 80 8.14 -18.47 -5.87
CA LEU A 80 7.83 -17.65 -4.70
C LEU A 80 6.51 -18.06 -4.04
N LEU A 81 5.46 -18.31 -4.83
CA LEU A 81 4.16 -18.72 -4.28
C LEU A 81 4.24 -20.08 -3.58
N GLU A 82 5.07 -21.00 -4.06
CA GLU A 82 5.36 -22.28 -3.41
C GLU A 82 6.17 -22.08 -2.12
N GLU A 83 7.22 -21.25 -2.15
CA GLU A 83 8.03 -20.88 -0.98
C GLU A 83 7.17 -20.26 0.14
N LEU A 84 6.24 -19.38 -0.22
CA LEU A 84 5.30 -18.76 0.71
C LEU A 84 4.11 -19.67 1.08
N SER A 85 4.10 -20.92 0.61
CA SER A 85 3.04 -21.90 0.84
C SER A 85 1.65 -21.43 0.40
N CYS A 86 1.58 -20.56 -0.61
CA CYS A 86 0.33 -20.10 -1.23
C CYS A 86 -0.25 -21.16 -2.19
N ILE A 87 0.63 -21.96 -2.78
CA ILE A 87 0.31 -23.11 -3.60
C ILE A 87 1.09 -24.34 -3.08
N ASP A 88 0.59 -25.53 -3.37
CA ASP A 88 1.31 -26.78 -3.12
C ASP A 88 2.21 -27.18 -4.31
N THR A 89 2.87 -28.34 -4.19
CA THR A 89 3.77 -28.90 -5.21
C THR A 89 3.04 -29.25 -6.52
N ASP A 90 1.72 -29.45 -6.48
CA ASP A 90 0.87 -29.68 -7.65
C ASP A 90 0.33 -28.35 -8.23
N HIS A 91 0.82 -27.21 -7.73
CA HIS A 91 0.38 -25.86 -8.05
C HIS A 91 -1.11 -25.59 -7.75
N VAL A 92 -1.69 -26.32 -6.79
CA VAL A 92 -3.04 -26.11 -6.31
C VAL A 92 -3.01 -25.10 -5.17
N ILE A 93 -4.01 -24.20 -5.15
CA ILE A 93 -4.07 -23.16 -4.14
C ILE A 93 -4.34 -23.70 -2.73
N THR A 94 -3.56 -23.24 -1.77
CA THR A 94 -3.72 -23.57 -0.35
C THR A 94 -4.69 -22.62 0.36
N ARG A 95 -5.05 -22.94 1.61
CA ARG A 95 -5.83 -22.01 2.46
C ARG A 95 -5.11 -20.67 2.64
N ARG A 96 -3.79 -20.69 2.81
CA ARG A 96 -2.95 -19.49 2.93
C ARG A 96 -2.98 -18.66 1.64
N GLY A 97 -2.86 -19.31 0.48
CA GLY A 97 -2.98 -18.62 -0.81
C GLY A 97 -4.34 -17.95 -1.02
N GLN A 98 -5.43 -18.60 -0.59
CA GLN A 98 -6.76 -17.98 -0.63
C GLN A 98 -6.85 -16.74 0.28
N LEU A 99 -6.24 -16.78 1.47
CA LEU A 99 -6.19 -15.63 2.38
C LEU A 99 -5.42 -14.46 1.75
N PHE A 100 -4.27 -14.75 1.12
CA PHE A 100 -3.43 -13.72 0.50
C PHE A 100 -4.13 -13.07 -0.68
N SER A 101 -4.90 -13.85 -1.44
CA SER A 101 -5.75 -13.30 -2.48
C SER A 101 -6.88 -12.42 -1.95
N GLU A 102 -7.43 -12.71 -0.76
CA GLU A 102 -8.43 -11.85 -0.12
C GLU A 102 -7.80 -10.52 0.33
N LEU A 103 -6.59 -10.57 0.90
CA LEU A 103 -5.82 -9.38 1.30
C LEU A 103 -5.44 -8.49 0.10
N SER A 104 -5.25 -9.06 -1.09
CA SER A 104 -4.94 -8.33 -2.33
C SER A 104 -3.66 -7.49 -2.27
N PHE A 105 -2.68 -7.91 -1.44
CA PHE A 105 -1.34 -7.34 -1.42
C PHE A 105 -0.36 -8.18 -2.22
N ASP A 106 0.84 -7.66 -2.44
CA ASP A 106 1.95 -8.52 -2.84
C ASP A 106 2.07 -9.70 -1.86
N PRO A 107 2.20 -10.95 -2.33
CA PRO A 107 2.26 -12.13 -1.46
C PRO A 107 3.31 -12.04 -0.36
N ARG A 108 4.42 -11.31 -0.56
CA ARG A 108 5.44 -11.10 0.48
C ARG A 108 4.94 -10.22 1.63
N TYR A 109 4.17 -9.17 1.34
CA TYR A 109 3.56 -8.34 2.38
C TYR A 109 2.47 -9.10 3.12
N SER A 110 1.69 -9.94 2.41
CA SER A 110 0.73 -10.84 3.04
C SER A 110 1.42 -11.88 3.94
N ALA A 111 2.56 -12.43 3.51
CA ALA A 111 3.36 -13.35 4.31
C ALA A 111 3.89 -12.70 5.57
N PHE A 112 4.56 -11.56 5.43
CA PHE A 112 5.01 -10.76 6.58
C PHE A 112 3.88 -10.51 7.58
N LEU A 113 2.74 -10.01 7.09
CA LEU A 113 1.57 -9.73 7.93
C LEU A 113 1.07 -10.96 8.68
N VAL A 114 0.83 -12.07 7.97
CA VAL A 114 0.22 -13.27 8.53
C VAL A 114 1.20 -13.99 9.45
N ASP A 115 2.47 -14.09 9.08
CA ASP A 115 3.48 -14.79 9.88
C ASP A 115 3.75 -14.02 11.17
N THR A 116 3.92 -12.69 11.10
CA THR A 116 4.08 -11.90 12.33
C THR A 116 2.81 -11.91 13.17
N TYR A 117 1.61 -11.97 12.60
CA TYR A 117 0.36 -12.12 13.38
C TYR A 117 0.25 -13.49 14.06
N LEU A 118 0.68 -14.56 13.41
CA LEU A 118 0.70 -15.91 13.98
C LEU A 118 1.75 -16.07 15.07
N GLU A 119 2.89 -15.37 14.97
CA GLU A 119 3.94 -15.36 15.98
C GLU A 119 3.63 -14.38 17.13
N HIS A 120 3.08 -13.20 16.82
CA HIS A 120 2.90 -12.06 17.71
C HIS A 120 1.52 -11.41 17.58
N GLY A 121 0.47 -12.17 17.92
CA GLY A 121 -0.93 -11.75 17.77
C GLY A 121 -1.28 -10.35 18.28
N PRO A 122 -0.84 -9.94 19.50
CA PRO A 122 -1.19 -8.62 20.05
C PRO A 122 -0.63 -7.43 19.26
N MET A 123 0.34 -7.66 18.36
CA MET A 123 0.90 -6.61 17.50
C MET A 123 0.08 -6.37 16.22
N LEU A 124 -1.06 -7.06 16.04
CA LEU A 124 -1.87 -6.99 14.82
C LEU A 124 -2.13 -5.55 14.36
N ASP A 125 -2.52 -4.66 15.27
CA ASP A 125 -2.80 -3.26 14.93
C ASP A 125 -1.59 -2.52 14.38
N LEU A 126 -0.41 -2.77 14.96
CA LEU A 126 0.84 -2.17 14.52
C LEU A 126 1.24 -2.72 13.14
N ILE A 127 1.24 -4.03 12.97
CA ILE A 127 1.68 -4.70 11.73
C ILE A 127 0.72 -4.36 10.58
N ALA A 128 -0.59 -4.39 10.81
CA ALA A 128 -1.58 -3.99 9.80
C ALA A 128 -1.41 -2.52 9.37
N THR A 129 -1.07 -1.63 10.31
CA THR A 129 -0.77 -0.23 9.99
C THR A 129 0.51 -0.11 9.15
N VAL A 130 1.58 -0.81 9.55
CA VAL A 130 2.85 -0.81 8.81
C VAL A 130 2.64 -1.31 7.38
N VAL A 131 1.94 -2.43 7.20
CA VAL A 131 1.64 -2.98 5.86
C VAL A 131 0.81 -2.00 5.06
N ALA A 132 -0.25 -1.43 5.63
CA ALA A 132 -1.09 -0.43 4.96
C ALA A 132 -0.29 0.79 4.46
N ILE A 133 0.68 1.26 5.25
CA ILE A 133 1.59 2.34 4.85
C ILE A 133 2.48 1.88 3.68
N LEU A 134 3.10 0.70 3.77
CA LEU A 134 4.04 0.18 2.78
C LEU A 134 3.40 -0.12 1.42
N VAL A 135 2.17 -0.62 1.40
CA VAL A 135 1.46 -0.94 0.14
C VAL A 135 0.81 0.28 -0.50
N THR A 136 0.68 1.39 0.23
CA THR A 136 0.07 2.61 -0.31
C THR A 136 0.98 3.21 -1.40
N PRO A 137 0.48 3.39 -2.64
CA PRO A 137 1.28 3.92 -3.74
C PRO A 137 1.86 5.30 -3.40
N GLY A 138 3.14 5.51 -3.72
CA GLY A 138 3.79 6.80 -3.50
C GLY A 138 4.04 7.15 -2.03
N PHE A 139 4.05 6.19 -1.09
CA PHE A 139 4.12 6.45 0.35
C PHE A 139 5.19 7.47 0.80
N ARG A 140 6.35 7.57 0.12
CA ARG A 140 7.39 8.60 0.40
C ARG A 140 7.19 9.94 -0.33
N SER A 141 6.57 9.94 -1.51
CA SER A 141 6.39 11.14 -2.33
C SER A 141 5.05 11.85 -2.11
N ASP A 142 4.03 11.07 -1.73
CA ASP A 142 2.62 11.43 -1.78
C ASP A 142 2.02 11.63 -0.39
N MET A 143 2.71 11.25 0.70
CA MET A 143 2.26 11.53 2.07
C MET A 143 2.56 12.98 2.50
N ILE A 144 3.37 13.68 1.70
CA ILE A 144 3.93 15.00 1.93
C ILE A 144 3.32 15.97 0.90
N GLY A 145 2.97 17.19 1.33
CA GLY A 145 2.19 18.21 0.59
C GLY A 145 2.58 18.50 -0.86
N ALA A 146 1.78 19.29 -1.58
CA ALA A 146 1.87 19.40 -3.04
C ALA A 146 3.05 20.24 -3.55
N LEU A 147 3.47 21.29 -2.83
CA LEU A 147 4.54 22.22 -3.24
C LEU A 147 5.93 21.74 -2.80
N GLN A 148 6.98 22.03 -3.59
CA GLN A 148 8.34 21.54 -3.32
C GLN A 148 8.90 22.03 -1.97
N GLU A 149 8.64 23.29 -1.60
CA GLU A 149 9.06 23.86 -0.31
C GLU A 149 8.28 23.26 0.87
N GLU A 150 6.98 23.02 0.70
CA GLU A 150 6.15 22.28 1.66
C GLU A 150 6.63 20.84 1.83
N LYS A 151 7.12 20.23 0.74
CA LYS A 151 7.68 18.87 0.76
C LYS A 151 8.94 18.79 1.61
N ASP A 152 9.84 19.76 1.47
CA ASP A 152 11.09 19.74 2.20
C ASP A 152 10.87 20.04 3.70
N ALA A 153 9.93 20.93 4.04
CA ALA A 153 9.55 21.19 5.42
C ALA A 153 8.88 19.98 6.10
N ALA A 154 7.95 19.30 5.44
CA ALA A 154 7.30 18.12 6.00
C ALA A 154 8.23 16.88 6.01
N ARG A 155 9.15 16.73 5.03
CA ARG A 155 10.23 15.74 5.09
C ARG A 155 11.12 15.96 6.31
N ASN A 156 11.58 17.18 6.54
CA ASN A 156 12.45 17.48 7.67
C ASN A 156 11.77 17.17 9.02
N ARG A 157 10.46 17.42 9.15
CA ARG A 157 9.70 17.01 10.34
C ARG A 157 9.60 15.50 10.52
N ILE A 158 9.41 14.75 9.43
CA ILE A 158 9.39 13.28 9.49
C ILE A 158 10.78 12.76 9.88
N ILE A 159 11.85 13.32 9.31
CA ILE A 159 13.24 12.97 9.65
C ILE A 159 13.55 13.30 11.11
N ASP A 160 13.11 14.45 11.62
CA ASP A 160 13.31 14.82 13.03
C ASP A 160 12.44 13.98 13.97
N GLY A 161 11.24 13.57 13.55
CA GLY A 161 10.41 12.63 14.28
C GLY A 161 10.97 11.20 14.28
N ALA A 162 11.63 10.79 13.19
CA ALA A 162 12.28 9.49 13.09
C ALA A 162 13.42 9.33 14.10
N LYS A 163 14.15 10.42 14.41
CA LYS A 163 15.16 10.43 15.47
C LYS A 163 14.60 10.15 16.87
N ASN A 164 13.31 10.42 17.10
CA ASN A 164 12.66 10.15 18.39
C ASN A 164 12.02 8.77 18.45
N ASN A 165 11.77 8.14 17.31
CA ASN A 165 11.08 6.84 17.19
C ASN A 165 12.02 5.71 16.74
N ASP A 166 13.33 5.98 16.66
CA ASP A 166 14.40 5.11 16.14
C ASP A 166 14.17 4.53 14.73
N SER A 167 13.06 4.86 14.06
CA SER A 167 12.69 4.37 12.72
C SER A 167 11.74 5.32 12.00
N ASP A 168 12.00 5.54 10.70
CA ASP A 168 11.12 6.27 9.78
C ASP A 168 9.70 5.65 9.77
N LEU A 169 9.61 4.31 9.76
CA LEU A 169 8.32 3.61 9.68
C LEU A 169 7.50 3.82 10.95
N LEU A 170 8.12 3.73 12.12
CA LEU A 170 7.44 3.95 13.40
C LEU A 170 7.01 5.41 13.56
N CYS A 171 7.75 6.37 12.99
CA CYS A 171 7.31 7.76 12.90
C CYS A 171 6.05 7.91 12.04
N LEU A 172 5.96 7.23 10.90
CA LEU A 172 4.76 7.27 10.06
C LEU A 172 3.55 6.60 10.75
N VAL A 173 3.78 5.53 11.50
CA VAL A 173 2.74 4.89 12.32
C VAL A 173 2.21 5.87 13.37
N SER A 174 3.08 6.61 14.07
CA SER A 174 2.63 7.58 15.07
C SER A 174 1.84 8.73 14.45
N ILE A 175 2.27 9.26 13.30
CA ILE A 175 1.52 10.26 12.53
C ILE A 175 0.14 9.75 12.12
N PHE A 176 0.05 8.51 11.65
CA PHE A 176 -1.23 7.90 11.26
C PHE A 176 -2.15 7.73 12.47
N ARG A 177 -1.63 7.24 13.61
CA ARG A 177 -2.40 7.09 14.86
C ARG A 177 -2.94 8.44 15.36
N ASP A 178 -2.10 9.46 15.36
CA ASP A 178 -2.50 10.82 15.70
C ASP A 178 -3.62 11.34 14.78
N TRP A 179 -3.47 11.15 13.47
CA TRP A 179 -4.51 11.50 12.50
C TRP A 179 -5.81 10.74 12.73
N CYS A 180 -5.75 9.44 13.04
CA CYS A 180 -6.92 8.63 13.37
C CYS A 180 -7.64 9.16 14.62
N SER A 181 -6.88 9.65 15.60
CA SER A 181 -7.39 10.26 16.84
C SER A 181 -7.93 11.70 16.65
N ALA A 182 -7.62 12.33 15.51
CA ALA A 182 -7.99 13.72 15.24
C ALA A 182 -9.52 13.85 15.06
N GLY A 183 -10.18 14.30 16.11
CA GLY A 183 -11.63 14.52 16.13
C GLY A 183 -12.41 13.22 16.24
N GLN A 184 -12.65 12.80 17.47
CA GLN A 184 -13.56 11.72 17.81
C GLN A 184 -15.01 12.21 17.81
N ILE A 185 -15.91 11.34 17.38
CA ILE A 185 -17.36 11.59 17.42
C ILE A 185 -17.89 11.15 18.78
N ASP A 186 -18.73 11.97 19.38
CA ASP A 186 -19.49 11.59 20.56
C ASP A 186 -20.61 10.64 20.12
N PRO A 187 -20.69 9.42 20.68
CA PRO A 187 -21.65 8.40 20.26
C PRO A 187 -23.11 8.82 20.53
N VAL A 188 -23.35 9.70 21.50
CA VAL A 188 -24.70 10.15 21.89
C VAL A 188 -25.16 11.29 20.98
N THR A 189 -24.35 12.34 20.85
CA THR A 189 -24.74 13.54 20.10
C THR A 189 -24.49 13.44 18.60
N ARG A 190 -23.73 12.44 18.14
CA ARG A 190 -23.26 12.27 16.74
C ARG A 190 -22.50 13.51 16.22
N GLN A 191 -21.94 14.30 17.13
CA GLN A 191 -21.14 15.48 16.83
C GLN A 191 -19.67 15.24 17.21
N CYS A 192 -18.76 15.89 16.48
CA CYS A 192 -17.36 15.85 16.84
C CYS A 192 -17.09 16.58 18.16
N LYS A 193 -16.29 16.00 19.05
CA LYS A 193 -15.90 16.61 20.34
C LYS A 193 -15.06 17.89 20.19
N ILE A 194 -14.41 18.09 19.04
CA ILE A 194 -13.48 19.21 18.79
C ILE A 194 -14.14 20.30 17.96
N CYS A 195 -14.67 19.97 16.78
CA CYS A 195 -15.25 20.96 15.87
C CYS A 195 -16.77 21.09 15.98
N HIS A 196 -17.43 20.26 16.79
CA HIS A 196 -18.89 20.23 16.98
C HIS A 196 -19.71 20.01 15.69
N VAL A 197 -19.06 19.65 14.58
CA VAL A 197 -19.71 19.33 13.31
C VAL A 197 -20.35 17.93 13.39
N PRO A 198 -21.61 17.77 12.97
CA PRO A 198 -22.25 16.46 12.84
C PRO A 198 -21.48 15.56 11.86
N SER A 199 -21.31 14.28 12.19
CA SER A 199 -20.66 13.31 11.30
C SER A 199 -21.58 12.15 10.98
N ALA A 200 -21.53 11.71 9.71
CA ALA A 200 -22.19 10.47 9.28
C ALA A 200 -21.39 9.22 9.71
N LYS A 201 -20.07 9.34 9.87
CA LYS A 201 -19.22 8.25 10.38
C LYS A 201 -19.34 8.15 11.91
N GLU A 202 -19.30 6.93 12.43
CA GLU A 202 -19.53 6.66 13.85
C GLU A 202 -18.32 7.00 14.73
N SER A 203 -17.10 6.86 14.21
CA SER A 203 -15.87 6.94 14.99
C SER A 203 -14.99 8.15 14.67
N SER A 204 -15.16 8.78 13.49
CA SER A 204 -14.21 9.78 12.99
C SER A 204 -14.83 11.03 12.38
N CYS A 205 -14.13 12.15 12.57
CA CYS A 205 -14.51 13.45 12.02
C CYS A 205 -13.68 13.80 10.79
N ALA A 206 -14.33 13.91 9.62
CA ALA A 206 -13.67 14.32 8.38
C ALA A 206 -13.06 15.73 8.46
N CYS A 207 -13.71 16.67 9.16
CA CYS A 207 -13.23 18.05 9.30
C CYS A 207 -11.93 18.12 10.12
N CYS A 208 -11.89 17.49 11.30
CA CYS A 208 -10.70 17.50 12.15
C CYS A 208 -9.53 16.75 11.52
N ARG A 209 -9.80 15.63 10.83
CA ARG A 209 -8.78 14.88 10.08
C ARG A 209 -8.20 15.69 8.93
N ALA A 210 -9.04 16.36 8.14
CA ALA A 210 -8.58 17.27 7.09
C ALA A 210 -7.76 18.43 7.67
N ALA A 211 -8.19 19.02 8.80
CA ALA A 211 -7.47 20.08 9.49
C ALA A 211 -6.11 19.62 10.04
N TYR A 212 -6.04 18.41 10.62
CA TYR A 212 -4.78 17.81 11.06
C TYR A 212 -3.82 17.65 9.87
N SER A 213 -4.30 17.09 8.76
CA SER A 213 -3.49 16.90 7.57
C SER A 213 -2.98 18.23 7.00
N LEU A 214 -3.85 19.24 6.89
CA LEU A 214 -3.47 20.56 6.41
C LEU A 214 -2.40 21.23 7.28
N THR A 215 -2.59 21.21 8.61
CA THR A 215 -1.66 21.81 9.57
C THR A 215 -0.27 21.18 9.50
N ARG A 216 -0.22 19.87 9.20
CA ARG A 216 1.02 19.10 9.12
C ARG A 216 1.54 18.92 7.69
N LEU A 217 0.92 19.55 6.70
CA LEU A 217 1.26 19.43 5.28
C LEU A 217 1.29 17.96 4.81
N LEU A 218 0.35 17.17 5.33
CA LEU A 218 0.16 15.77 4.99
C LEU A 218 -0.93 15.62 3.92
N ASN A 219 -0.81 14.57 3.11
CA ASN A 219 -1.85 14.24 2.14
C ASN A 219 -2.98 13.43 2.81
N ASN A 220 -4.11 14.10 3.05
CA ASN A 220 -5.29 13.47 3.66
C ASN A 220 -5.82 12.30 2.81
N ARG A 221 -5.69 12.35 1.47
CA ARG A 221 -6.16 11.25 0.61
C ARG A 221 -5.35 9.99 0.84
N SER A 222 -4.03 10.12 0.97
CA SER A 222 -3.15 8.99 1.26
C SER A 222 -3.46 8.37 2.63
N LEU A 223 -3.70 9.21 3.66
CA LEU A 223 -4.10 8.74 4.99
C LEU A 223 -5.44 8.00 4.98
N CYS A 224 -6.43 8.47 4.22
CA CYS A 224 -7.69 7.73 4.03
C CYS A 224 -7.49 6.39 3.30
N VAL A 225 -6.56 6.31 2.33
CA VAL A 225 -6.23 5.04 1.66
C VAL A 225 -5.60 4.07 2.66
N ILE A 226 -4.65 4.53 3.48
CA ILE A 226 -4.04 3.73 4.55
C ILE A 226 -5.11 3.22 5.52
N GLU A 227 -6.05 4.07 5.96
CA GLU A 227 -7.17 3.66 6.82
C GLU A 227 -8.02 2.56 6.19
N ASN A 228 -8.42 2.71 4.92
CA ASN A 228 -9.23 1.70 4.24
C ASN A 228 -8.50 0.35 4.12
N ILE A 229 -7.19 0.38 3.82
CA ILE A 229 -6.37 -0.82 3.71
C ILE A 229 -6.22 -1.48 5.09
N TYR A 230 -5.94 -0.70 6.12
CA TYR A 230 -5.88 -1.18 7.51
C TYR A 230 -7.20 -1.85 7.93
N GLU A 231 -8.35 -1.18 7.74
CA GLU A 231 -9.67 -1.73 8.11
C GLU A 231 -9.98 -3.03 7.36
N ALA A 232 -9.68 -3.10 6.05
CA ALA A 232 -9.84 -4.31 5.26
C ALA A 232 -8.94 -5.46 5.75
N THR A 233 -7.71 -5.14 6.13
CA THR A 233 -6.72 -6.10 6.65
C THR A 233 -7.18 -6.70 7.98
N ILE A 234 -7.57 -5.84 8.93
CA ILE A 234 -8.06 -6.28 10.24
C ILE A 234 -9.30 -7.16 10.06
N LYS A 235 -10.24 -6.75 9.21
CA LYS A 235 -11.45 -7.53 8.92
C LYS A 235 -11.14 -8.90 8.31
N ALA A 236 -10.18 -8.98 7.40
CA ALA A 236 -9.78 -10.23 6.77
C ALA A 236 -9.15 -11.20 7.79
N LEU A 237 -8.20 -10.73 8.62
CA LEU A 237 -7.47 -11.57 9.57
C LEU A 237 -8.29 -11.98 10.80
N THR A 238 -9.21 -11.13 11.24
CA THR A 238 -10.11 -11.44 12.37
C THR A 238 -11.34 -12.25 11.94
N SER A 239 -11.50 -12.51 10.65
CA SER A 239 -12.60 -13.34 10.15
C SER A 239 -12.47 -14.78 10.64
N PRO A 240 -13.50 -15.34 11.30
CA PRO A 240 -13.46 -16.70 11.84
C PRO A 240 -13.31 -17.77 10.75
N ARG A 241 -13.54 -17.40 9.49
CA ARG A 241 -13.38 -18.28 8.33
C ARG A 241 -11.95 -18.83 8.21
N TRP A 242 -10.94 -18.08 8.64
CA TRP A 242 -9.54 -18.44 8.42
C TRP A 242 -8.93 -19.30 9.53
N ASP A 243 -9.61 -19.42 10.68
CA ASP A 243 -9.17 -20.23 11.82
C ASP A 243 -7.69 -19.99 12.21
N LEU A 244 -7.29 -18.72 12.21
CA LEU A 244 -5.93 -18.32 12.58
C LEU A 244 -5.82 -18.35 14.10
N SER A 245 -4.79 -19.04 14.61
CA SER A 245 -4.46 -19.07 16.04
C SER A 245 -3.33 -18.07 16.32
N PRO A 246 -3.64 -16.85 16.82
CA PRO A 246 -2.62 -15.84 17.08
C PRO A 246 -1.68 -16.27 18.21
N GLY A 247 -0.38 -16.09 18.02
CA GLY A 247 0.64 -16.33 19.02
C GLY A 247 0.58 -15.33 20.17
N SER A 248 1.18 -15.70 21.31
CA SER A 248 1.32 -14.82 22.47
C SER A 248 2.42 -13.79 22.27
N LEU A 249 2.28 -12.59 22.85
CA LEU A 249 3.35 -11.59 22.85
C LEU A 249 4.60 -12.16 23.54
N VAL A 250 5.75 -12.01 22.91
CA VAL A 250 7.06 -12.31 23.48
C VAL A 250 7.58 -11.03 24.12
N ASP A 251 8.26 -11.13 25.27
CA ASP A 251 8.87 -9.99 25.96
C ASP A 251 10.10 -9.49 25.18
N ARG A 252 9.84 -8.77 24.09
CA ARG A 252 10.80 -8.15 23.17
C ARG A 252 10.20 -6.81 22.69
N GLU A 253 11.06 -5.88 22.27
CA GLU A 253 10.58 -4.62 21.71
C GLU A 253 9.89 -4.83 20.36
N ASP A 254 8.77 -4.13 20.16
CA ASP A 254 7.97 -4.19 18.93
C ASP A 254 8.80 -3.83 17.68
N SER A 255 9.76 -2.90 17.82
CA SER A 255 10.70 -2.47 16.79
C SER A 255 11.57 -3.63 16.29
N ASP A 256 12.15 -4.40 17.22
CA ASP A 256 13.00 -5.55 16.90
C ASP A 256 12.22 -6.66 16.19
N ILE A 257 11.02 -6.96 16.69
CA ILE A 257 10.14 -7.98 16.10
C ILE A 257 9.79 -7.62 14.66
N LEU A 258 9.41 -6.36 14.43
CA LEU A 258 9.11 -5.84 13.10
C LEU A 258 10.34 -5.90 12.19
N GLY A 259 11.50 -5.51 12.71
CA GLY A 259 12.75 -5.50 11.96
C GLY A 259 13.16 -6.89 11.48
N ASP A 260 13.19 -7.87 12.40
CA ASP A 260 13.53 -9.26 12.10
C ASP A 260 12.58 -9.86 11.06
N ASN A 261 11.27 -9.66 11.23
CA ASN A 261 10.27 -10.17 10.29
C ASN A 261 10.33 -9.48 8.93
N LEU A 262 10.59 -8.18 8.86
CA LEU A 262 10.78 -7.48 7.58
C LEU A 262 12.03 -8.01 6.85
N LEU A 263 13.14 -8.24 7.56
CA LEU A 263 14.36 -8.80 6.99
C LEU A 263 14.15 -10.23 6.48
N LYS A 264 13.38 -11.06 7.21
CA LYS A 264 13.02 -12.43 6.81
C LYS A 264 12.29 -12.46 5.47
N HIS A 265 11.32 -11.57 5.24
CA HIS A 265 10.49 -11.58 4.03
C HIS A 265 11.04 -10.70 2.88
N PHE A 266 11.93 -9.76 3.19
CA PHE A 266 12.50 -8.80 2.25
C PHE A 266 14.01 -8.59 2.42
N PRO A 267 14.83 -9.65 2.26
CA PRO A 267 16.26 -9.59 2.51
C PRO A 267 17.01 -8.58 1.63
N GLU A 268 16.53 -8.33 0.41
CA GLU A 268 17.19 -7.43 -0.56
C GLU A 268 16.79 -5.95 -0.43
N ARG A 269 15.68 -5.65 0.26
CA ARG A 269 14.97 -4.35 0.12
C ARG A 269 15.08 -3.42 1.33
N TYR A 270 15.26 -3.96 2.53
CA TYR A 270 15.18 -3.18 3.78
C TYR A 270 16.43 -3.25 4.66
N GLY A 271 17.54 -3.83 4.20
CA GLY A 271 18.82 -3.85 4.95
C GLY A 271 19.43 -2.49 5.30
N HIS A 272 18.80 -1.38 4.87
CA HIS A 272 19.19 0.01 5.16
C HIS A 272 18.05 0.86 5.78
N ILE A 273 16.88 0.28 6.09
CA ILE A 273 15.68 1.02 6.54
C ILE A 273 15.38 0.77 8.04
N LEU A 274 16.11 -0.14 8.68
CA LEU A 274 16.14 -0.35 10.12
C LEU A 274 17.40 0.29 10.70
#